data_AF-A0A2A4VG68-F1
#
_entry.id   AF-A0A2A4VG68-F1
#
_cell.length_a   1.000
_cell.length_b   1.000
_cell.length_c   1.000
_cell.angle_alpha   90.00
_cell.angle_beta   90.00
_cell.angle_gamma   90.00
#
_symmetry.space_group_name_H-M   'P 1'
#
loop_
_entity.id
_entity.type
_entity.pdbx_description
1 polymer ?
#
loop_
_entity_poly.entity_id
_entity_poly.type
_entity_poly.pdbx_seq_one_letter_code
_entity_poly.pdbx_strand_id
1 'polypeptide(L)'
;MGNTTFIITFVMVGLCVILGGFIFISTQLMPRPEVRQKAIKCTNPESTISFLIDDESRTIIMAGELLPPKTLTIFNKTAISAKWLHNNETTKMFLDRIAGRLLVEISDKIGNNHTEKFECYAVSVRF
;
A
#
# COMPACT_ATOMS: atom_id res chain seq x y z
N MET A 1 20.59 -44.73 42.25
CA MET A 1 19.70 -43.63 41.79
C MET A 1 20.34 -42.84 40.62
N GLY A 2 20.87 -43.51 39.58
CA GLY A 2 21.53 -42.85 38.44
C GLY A 2 20.75 -42.89 37.11
N ASN A 3 19.87 -43.89 36.95
CA ASN A 3 19.20 -44.15 35.67
C ASN A 3 17.99 -43.21 35.43
N THR A 4 17.23 -42.91 36.48
CA THR A 4 16.05 -42.03 36.38
C THR A 4 16.42 -40.57 36.11
N THR A 5 17.51 -40.09 36.71
CA THR A 5 17.99 -38.71 36.49
C THR A 5 18.43 -38.49 35.05
N PHE A 6 19.14 -39.45 34.45
CA PHE A 6 19.56 -39.38 33.04
C PHE A 6 18.37 -39.35 32.07
N ILE A 7 17.35 -40.18 32.32
CA ILE A 7 16.13 -40.21 31.50
C ILE A 7 15.39 -38.87 31.58
N ILE A 8 15.26 -38.28 32.77
CA ILE A 8 14.59 -36.97 32.95
C ILE A 8 15.33 -35.87 32.20
N THR A 9 16.67 -35.83 32.30
CA THR A 9 17.47 -34.82 31.59
C THR A 9 17.37 -34.99 30.07
N PHE A 10 17.41 -36.22 29.57
CA PHE A 10 17.26 -36.49 28.13
C PHE A 10 15.89 -36.05 27.59
N VAL A 11 14.82 -36.32 28.33
CA VAL A 11 13.46 -35.91 27.95
C VAL A 11 13.32 -34.39 27.98
N MET A 12 13.87 -33.70 28.99
CA MET A 12 13.84 -32.24 29.08
C MET A 12 14.59 -31.56 27.93
N VAL A 13 15.80 -32.04 27.60
CA VAL A 13 16.58 -31.51 26.48
C VAL A 13 15.86 -31.76 25.16
N GLY A 14 15.28 -32.95 24.96
CA GLY A 14 14.46 -33.26 23.79
C GLY A 14 13.25 -32.34 23.64
N LEU A 15 12.54 -32.06 24.73
CA LEU A 15 11.39 -31.15 24.75
C LEU A 15 11.79 -29.71 24.39
N CYS A 16 12.92 -29.22 24.92
CA CYS A 16 13.44 -27.89 24.59
C CYS A 16 13.82 -27.77 23.10
N VAL A 17 14.41 -28.82 22.51
CA VAL A 17 14.75 -28.83 21.08
C VAL A 17 13.51 -28.83 20.21
N ILE A 18 12.47 -29.60 20.57
CA ILE A 18 11.21 -29.65 19.81
C ILE A 18 10.46 -28.31 19.91
N LEU A 19 10.34 -27.74 21.11
CA LEU A 19 9.68 -26.44 21.32
C LEU A 19 10.46 -25.30 20.64
N GLY A 20 11.79 -25.29 20.77
CA GLY A 20 12.64 -24.31 20.10
C GLY A 20 12.58 -24.40 18.58
N GLY A 21 12.59 -25.63 18.03
CA GLY A 21 12.43 -25.88 16.60
C GLY A 21 11.06 -25.43 16.08
N PHE A 22 9.99 -25.67 16.83
CA PHE A 22 8.64 -25.24 16.45
C PHE A 22 8.50 -23.71 16.46
N ILE A 23 9.08 -23.02 17.46
CA ILE A 23 9.10 -21.55 17.52
C ILE A 23 9.91 -20.98 16.36
N PHE A 24 11.06 -21.57 16.04
CA PHE A 24 11.89 -21.12 14.92
C PHE A 24 11.18 -21.29 13.57
N ILE A 25 10.54 -22.45 13.34
CA ILE A 25 9.76 -22.71 12.12
C ILE A 25 8.56 -21.76 12.04
N SER A 26 7.80 -21.58 13.11
CA SER A 26 6.63 -20.71 13.10
C SER A 26 6.96 -19.22 12.92
N THR A 27 8.09 -18.75 13.45
CA THR A 27 8.50 -17.34 13.30
C THR A 27 9.21 -17.03 11.98
N GLN A 28 9.96 -17.99 11.42
CA GLN A 28 10.71 -17.80 10.15
C GLN A 28 9.94 -18.23 8.90
N LEU A 29 9.01 -19.20 9.01
CA LEU A 29 8.15 -19.64 7.88
C LEU A 29 6.76 -19.00 7.88
N MET A 30 6.42 -18.15 8.86
CA MET A 30 5.25 -17.31 8.70
C MET A 30 5.50 -16.39 7.49
N PRO A 31 4.66 -16.45 6.45
CA PRO A 31 4.77 -15.53 5.33
C PRO A 31 4.68 -14.13 5.91
N ARG A 32 5.67 -13.29 5.59
CA ARG A 32 5.61 -11.86 5.91
C ARG A 32 4.24 -11.35 5.45
N PRO A 33 3.56 -10.49 6.22
CA PRO A 33 2.33 -9.88 5.73
C PRO A 33 2.64 -9.28 4.36
N GLU A 34 2.03 -9.83 3.31
CA GLU A 34 2.13 -9.30 1.97
C GLU A 34 1.74 -7.83 2.07
N VAL A 35 2.69 -6.92 1.85
CA VAL A 35 2.38 -5.52 1.63
C VAL A 35 1.51 -5.51 0.38
N ARG A 36 0.19 -5.47 0.56
CA ARG A 36 -0.80 -5.50 -0.53
C ARG A 36 -0.77 -4.16 -1.25
N GLN A 37 0.31 -3.89 -1.95
CA GLN A 37 0.41 -2.74 -2.84
C GLN A 37 -0.52 -2.98 -4.00
N LYS A 38 -1.50 -2.09 -4.17
CA LYS A 38 -2.42 -2.12 -5.29
C LYS A 38 -2.03 -1.00 -6.23
N ALA A 39 -1.62 -1.36 -7.44
CA ALA A 39 -1.46 -0.37 -8.49
C ALA A 39 -2.81 -0.10 -9.15
N ILE A 40 -3.07 1.16 -9.44
CA ILE A 40 -4.21 1.62 -10.20
C ILE A 40 -3.66 2.39 -11.39
N LYS A 41 -4.04 1.98 -12.59
CA LYS A 41 -3.70 2.68 -13.82
C LYS A 41 -4.93 3.41 -14.32
N CYS A 42 -4.81 4.71 -14.51
CA CYS A 42 -5.84 5.59 -15.01
C CYS A 42 -5.44 6.10 -16.39
N THR A 43 -6.32 6.00 -17.37
CA THR A 43 -6.06 6.38 -18.76
C THR A 43 -7.13 7.31 -19.27
N ASN A 44 -6.73 8.32 -20.04
CA ASN A 44 -7.59 9.08 -20.93
C ASN A 44 -6.96 9.03 -22.35
N PRO A 45 -7.60 9.59 -23.40
CA PRO A 45 -7.06 9.53 -24.76
C PRO A 45 -5.70 10.22 -24.94
N GLU A 46 -5.31 11.13 -24.05
CA GLU A 46 -4.13 12.00 -24.19
C GLU A 46 -2.98 11.62 -23.24
N SER A 47 -3.28 10.92 -22.13
CA SER A 47 -2.33 10.66 -21.06
C SER A 47 -2.69 9.43 -20.20
N THR A 48 -1.70 8.95 -19.46
CA THR A 48 -1.81 7.80 -18.56
C THR A 48 -1.20 8.16 -17.22
N ILE A 49 -1.95 7.98 -16.13
CA ILE A 49 -1.51 8.21 -14.76
C ILE A 49 -1.52 6.89 -14.00
N SER A 50 -0.39 6.54 -13.39
CA SER A 50 -0.27 5.33 -12.56
C SER A 50 -0.13 5.71 -11.09
N PHE A 51 -0.88 5.01 -10.24
CA PHE A 51 -0.88 5.16 -8.79
C PHE A 51 -0.40 3.88 -8.15
N LEU A 52 0.58 3.99 -7.26
CA LEU A 52 0.86 2.96 -6.26
C LEU A 52 0.21 3.38 -4.95
N ILE A 53 -0.72 2.58 -4.45
CA ILE A 53 -1.41 2.85 -3.19
C ILE A 53 -0.99 1.79 -2.18
N ASP A 54 -0.37 2.25 -1.11
CA ASP A 54 -0.15 1.45 0.09
C ASP A 54 -1.19 1.84 1.14
N ASP A 55 -2.18 0.94 1.32
CA ASP A 55 -3.29 1.14 2.24
C ASP A 55 -2.82 1.17 3.72
N GLU A 56 -1.66 0.57 4.06
CA GLU A 56 -1.13 0.53 5.43
C GLU A 56 -0.38 1.80 5.79
N SER A 57 0.56 2.22 4.94
CA SER A 57 1.35 3.43 5.17
C SER A 57 0.61 4.72 4.79
N ARG A 58 -0.59 4.59 4.19
CA ARG A 58 -1.39 5.71 3.63
C ARG A 58 -0.58 6.56 2.65
N THR A 59 0.33 5.92 1.93
CA THR A 59 1.14 6.58 0.92
C THR A 59 0.55 6.36 -0.47
N ILE A 60 0.60 7.41 -1.27
CA ILE A 60 0.20 7.38 -2.67
C ILE A 60 1.36 7.94 -3.48
N ILE A 61 1.84 7.13 -4.42
CA ILE A 61 2.87 7.52 -5.37
C ILE A 61 2.19 7.68 -6.72
N MET A 62 2.26 8.88 -7.29
CA MET A 62 1.70 9.21 -8.61
C MET A 62 2.86 9.44 -9.57
N ALA A 63 2.91 8.70 -10.68
CA ALA A 63 3.91 8.90 -11.74
C ALA A 63 5.39 8.99 -11.26
N GLY A 64 5.71 8.37 -10.12
CA GLY A 64 7.05 8.43 -9.51
C GLY A 64 7.26 9.58 -8.51
N GLU A 65 6.30 10.49 -8.37
CA GLU A 65 6.30 11.52 -7.33
C GLU A 65 5.51 11.07 -6.10
N LEU A 66 6.13 11.24 -4.93
CA LEU A 66 5.48 10.99 -3.64
C LEU A 66 4.61 12.19 -3.27
N LEU A 67 3.30 11.97 -3.16
CA LEU A 67 2.40 13.02 -2.71
C LEU A 67 2.60 13.26 -1.19
N PRO A 68 2.73 14.54 -0.74
CA PRO A 68 2.90 14.83 0.67
C PRO A 68 1.73 14.29 1.51
N PRO A 69 1.95 13.61 2.64
CA PRO A 69 0.87 12.98 3.41
C PRO A 69 -0.23 13.95 3.86
N LYS A 70 0.12 15.23 4.09
CA LYS A 70 -0.80 16.28 4.54
C LYS A 70 -1.77 16.75 3.46
N THR A 71 -1.49 16.46 2.19
CA THR A 71 -2.33 16.86 1.05
C THR A 71 -3.36 15.79 0.70
N LEU A 72 -3.21 14.58 1.25
CA LEU A 72 -4.08 13.43 1.00
C LEU A 72 -5.23 13.39 2.02
N THR A 73 -6.46 13.30 1.51
CA THR A 73 -7.65 12.99 2.31
C THR A 73 -8.23 11.67 1.84
N ILE A 74 -8.07 10.62 2.64
CA ILE A 74 -8.66 9.31 2.37
C ILE A 74 -10.02 9.29 3.06
N PHE A 75 -11.11 9.33 2.28
CA PHE A 75 -12.46 9.30 2.83
C PHE A 75 -12.83 7.89 3.31
N ASN A 76 -12.39 6.86 2.58
CA ASN A 76 -12.54 5.45 2.93
C ASN A 76 -11.56 4.60 2.08
N LYS A 77 -11.66 3.25 2.16
CA LYS A 77 -10.86 2.35 1.32
C LYS A 77 -11.11 2.51 -0.19
N THR A 78 -12.18 3.20 -0.60
CA THR A 78 -12.66 3.22 -1.97
C THR A 78 -12.58 4.60 -2.64
N ALA A 79 -12.42 5.68 -1.89
CA ALA A 79 -12.41 7.05 -2.38
C ALA A 79 -11.29 7.84 -1.71
N ILE A 80 -10.45 8.43 -2.55
CA ILE A 80 -9.25 9.15 -2.15
C ILE A 80 -9.30 10.51 -2.84
N SER A 81 -9.07 11.58 -2.09
CA SER A 81 -8.77 12.88 -2.68
C SER A 81 -7.40 13.37 -2.27
N ALA A 82 -6.81 14.22 -3.09
CA ALA A 82 -5.65 14.97 -2.70
C ALA A 82 -5.69 16.38 -3.27
N LYS A 83 -5.08 17.33 -2.56
CA LYS A 83 -4.93 18.71 -3.02
C LYS A 83 -3.54 19.23 -2.70
N TRP A 84 -2.76 19.52 -3.72
CA TRP A 84 -1.41 20.06 -3.57
C TRP A 84 -1.12 21.14 -4.61
N LEU A 85 0.04 21.78 -4.47
CA LEU A 85 0.56 22.72 -5.45
C LEU A 85 1.57 21.97 -6.34
N HIS A 86 1.31 21.91 -7.64
CA HIS A 86 2.23 21.39 -8.65
C HIS A 86 2.55 22.52 -9.62
N ASN A 87 3.83 22.83 -9.83
CA ASN A 87 4.26 23.93 -10.71
C ASN A 87 3.55 25.28 -10.49
N ASN A 88 3.30 25.67 -9.23
CA ASN A 88 2.54 26.87 -8.83
C ASN A 88 1.03 26.86 -9.12
N GLU A 89 0.49 25.76 -9.63
CA GLU A 89 -0.93 25.54 -9.91
C GLU A 89 -1.53 24.65 -8.83
N THR A 90 -2.77 24.95 -8.41
CA THR A 90 -3.44 24.11 -7.42
C THR A 90 -4.03 22.90 -8.13
N THR A 91 -3.45 21.73 -7.86
CA THR A 91 -3.93 20.45 -8.40
C THR A 91 -4.76 19.75 -7.33
N LYS A 92 -5.97 19.34 -7.69
CA LYS A 92 -6.81 18.44 -6.90
C LYS A 92 -7.03 17.17 -7.67
N MET A 93 -7.02 16.04 -6.97
CA MET A 93 -7.42 14.76 -7.52
C MET A 93 -8.55 14.18 -6.69
N PHE A 94 -9.44 13.45 -7.34
CA PHE A 94 -10.45 12.61 -6.73
C PHE A 94 -10.48 11.27 -7.44
N LEU A 95 -10.05 10.22 -6.75
CA LEU A 95 -10.03 8.85 -7.23
C LEU A 95 -11.16 8.05 -6.56
N ASP A 96 -12.11 7.60 -7.36
CA ASP A 96 -13.13 6.62 -6.98
C ASP A 96 -12.74 5.24 -7.51
N ARG A 97 -12.36 4.36 -6.58
CA ARG A 97 -11.91 2.98 -6.84
C ARG A 97 -13.08 2.04 -7.12
N ILE A 98 -14.31 2.36 -6.71
CA ILE A 98 -15.50 1.54 -7.03
C ILE A 98 -15.95 1.86 -8.45
N ALA A 99 -16.07 3.15 -8.76
CA ALA A 99 -16.49 3.59 -10.08
C ALA A 99 -15.38 3.45 -11.14
N GLY A 100 -14.13 3.23 -10.73
CA GLY A 100 -12.98 3.16 -11.63
C GLY A 100 -12.75 4.49 -12.33
N ARG A 101 -12.81 5.61 -11.59
CA ARG A 101 -12.73 6.95 -12.17
C ARG A 101 -11.78 7.83 -11.38
N LEU A 102 -10.98 8.61 -12.09
CA LEU A 102 -10.16 9.67 -11.52
C LEU A 102 -10.55 10.99 -12.16
N LEU A 103 -10.78 11.99 -11.32
CA LEU A 103 -10.98 13.38 -11.71
C LEU A 103 -9.75 14.16 -11.25
N VAL A 104 -9.12 14.90 -12.17
CA VAL A 104 -8.02 15.81 -11.85
C VAL A 104 -8.47 17.21 -12.20
N GLU A 105 -8.49 18.10 -11.22
CA GLU A 105 -8.77 19.52 -11.40
C GLU A 105 -7.47 20.29 -11.23
N ILE A 106 -7.10 21.08 -12.23
CA ILE A 106 -5.96 21.99 -12.18
C ILE A 106 -6.53 23.40 -12.22
N SER A 107 -6.21 24.21 -11.21
CA SER A 107 -6.64 25.62 -11.15
C SER A 107 -5.46 26.56 -11.00
N ASP A 108 -5.40 27.56 -11.89
CA ASP A 108 -4.42 28.62 -11.85
C ASP A 108 -4.81 29.74 -10.90
N LYS A 109 -3.81 30.54 -10.48
CA LYS A 109 -4.03 31.78 -9.71
C LYS A 109 -4.91 32.82 -10.44
N ILE A 110 -5.04 32.68 -11.76
CA ILE A 110 -5.81 33.58 -12.64
C ILE A 110 -7.28 33.12 -12.74
N GLY A 111 -7.64 31.96 -12.18
CA GLY A 111 -9.01 31.45 -12.15
C GLY A 111 -9.38 30.56 -13.34
N ASN A 112 -8.42 30.20 -14.19
CA ASN A 112 -8.61 29.15 -15.17
C ASN A 112 -8.67 27.79 -14.46
N ASN A 113 -9.77 27.08 -14.68
CA ASN A 113 -9.99 25.73 -14.15
C ASN A 113 -10.06 24.75 -15.31
N HIS A 114 -9.17 23.76 -15.30
CA HIS A 114 -9.19 22.64 -16.21
C HIS A 114 -9.56 21.38 -15.44
N THR A 115 -10.42 20.53 -16.00
CA THR A 115 -10.84 19.29 -15.37
C THR A 115 -10.68 18.14 -16.34
N GLU A 116 -9.82 17.20 -15.98
CA GLU A 116 -9.57 15.99 -16.74
C GLU A 116 -10.22 14.79 -16.06
N LYS A 117 -10.79 13.91 -16.89
CA LYS A 117 -11.43 12.67 -16.45
C LYS A 117 -10.64 11.49 -16.99
N PHE A 118 -10.38 10.52 -16.14
CA PHE A 118 -9.68 9.31 -16.48
C PHE A 118 -10.49 8.09 -16.06
N GLU A 119 -10.40 7.03 -16.86
CA GLU A 119 -10.90 5.72 -16.50
C GLU A 119 -9.78 4.91 -15.85
N CYS A 120 -10.08 4.33 -14.69
CA CYS A 120 -9.11 3.66 -13.85
C CYS A 120 -9.41 2.17 -13.71
N TYR A 121 -8.35 1.38 -13.80
CA TYR A 121 -8.39 -0.07 -13.68
C TYR A 121 -7.34 -0.53 -12.67
N ALA A 122 -7.68 -1.53 -11.87
CA ALA A 122 -6.72 -2.16 -10.96
C ALA A 122 -5.71 -2.98 -11.78
N VAL A 123 -4.42 -2.79 -11.50
CA VAL A 123 -3.34 -3.52 -12.17
C VAL A 123 -2.53 -4.25 -11.11
N SER A 124 -2.22 -5.53 -11.34
CA SER A 124 -1.27 -6.25 -10.51
C SER A 124 0.15 -5.80 -10.86
N VAL A 125 0.89 -5.24 -9.89
CA VAL A 125 2.34 -5.11 -10.04
C VAL A 125 2.94 -6.49 -9.82
N ARG A 126 3.48 -7.10 -10.87
CA ARG A 126 4.41 -8.23 -10.68
C ARG A 126 5.73 -7.62 -10.24
N PHE A 127 6.09 -7.87 -8.99
CA PHE A 127 7.46 -7.68 -8.50
C PHE A 127 8.32 -8.88 -8.93
#